data_AF-A0AA87RBR5-F1
#
_entry.id   AF-A0AA87RBR5-F1
#
_cell.length_a   1.000
_cell.length_b   1.000
_cell.length_c   1.000
_cell.angle_alpha   90.00
_cell.angle_beta   90.00
_cell.angle_gamma   90.00
#
_symmetry.space_group_name_H-M   'P 1'
#
loop_
_entity.id
_entity.type
_entity.pdbx_description
1 polymer ?
#
loop_
_entity_poly.entity_id
_entity_poly.type
_entity_poly.pdbx_seq_one_letter_code
_entity_poly.pdbx_strand_id
1 'polypeptide(L)'
;MSALTPVGGGLFGSTSEGRRPNAAVARQTRREVEQIGSRVEIEATAEQGRAFLTAMALTNVATLVAQAEAHMKIAPGGAQFYESIIASYAINAGRRIGNL
;
A
#
# COMPACT_ATOMS: atom_id res chain seq x y z
N MET A 1 -11.81 72.42 41.53
CA MET A 1 -12.39 71.48 42.51
C MET A 1 -12.10 70.07 42.02
N SER A 2 -11.34 69.30 42.80
CA SER A 2 -10.88 67.94 42.52
C SER A 2 -11.98 66.89 42.72
N ALA A 3 -11.90 65.79 41.95
CA ALA A 3 -12.24 64.38 42.26
C ALA A 3 -12.35 63.63 40.91
N LEU A 4 -11.97 62.36 40.68
CA LEU A 4 -11.50 61.22 41.45
C LEU A 4 -10.97 60.20 40.39
N THR A 5 -9.91 59.44 40.64
CA THR A 5 -9.59 58.20 39.89
C THR A 5 -9.97 56.97 40.72
N PRO A 6 -10.26 55.83 40.08
CA PRO A 6 -9.44 54.63 40.27
C PRO A 6 -9.14 53.94 38.92
N VAL A 7 -7.90 53.55 38.62
CA VAL A 7 -7.24 52.28 39.02
C VAL A 7 -8.12 51.05 38.73
N GLY A 8 -7.72 50.26 37.74
CA GLY A 8 -8.36 49.00 37.37
C GLY A 8 -7.63 48.29 36.24
N GLY A 9 -6.35 47.97 36.48
CA GLY A 9 -5.60 47.08 35.60
C GLY A 9 -6.27 45.73 35.49
N GLY A 10 -6.53 45.30 34.26
CA GLY A 10 -6.98 43.96 33.93
C GLY A 10 -6.11 43.43 32.81
N LEU A 11 -4.90 42.98 33.18
CA LEU A 11 -4.14 42.04 32.36
C LEU A 11 -5.05 40.82 32.12
N PHE A 12 -5.63 40.70 30.92
CA PHE A 12 -6.11 39.41 30.41
C PHE A 12 -4.89 38.56 30.01
N GLY A 13 -4.09 38.20 31.01
CA GLY A 13 -3.23 37.03 30.95
C GLY A 13 -4.14 35.80 31.09
N SER A 14 -4.82 35.42 30.01
CA SER A 14 -5.50 34.13 30.00
C SER A 14 -4.42 33.05 30.06
N THR A 15 -4.37 32.39 31.20
CA THR A 15 -3.48 31.29 31.53
C THR A 15 -3.59 30.19 30.48
N SER A 16 -2.59 30.16 29.61
CA SER A 16 -2.51 29.25 28.49
C SER A 16 -1.92 27.89 28.85
N GLU A 17 -2.04 27.46 30.10
CA GLU A 17 -1.28 26.33 30.64
C GLU A 17 -2.10 25.04 30.83
N GLY A 18 -3.44 25.11 30.89
CA GLY A 18 -4.29 23.93 31.12
C GLY A 18 -4.86 23.23 29.86
N ARG A 19 -4.86 23.88 28.69
CA ARG A 19 -5.55 23.38 27.47
C ARG A 19 -4.63 22.93 26.33
N ARG A 20 -3.32 23.05 26.51
CA ARG A 20 -2.30 22.78 25.49
C ARG A 20 -1.80 21.32 25.37
N PRO A 21 -1.80 20.46 26.41
CA PRO A 21 -1.33 19.08 26.24
C PRO A 21 -2.32 18.23 25.44
N ASN A 22 -3.62 18.36 25.68
CA ASN A 22 -4.65 17.53 25.02
C ASN A 22 -4.80 17.85 23.52
N ALA A 23 -4.64 19.13 23.15
CA ALA A 23 -4.69 19.55 21.75
C ALA A 23 -3.44 19.12 20.96
N ALA A 24 -2.27 19.06 21.60
CA ALA A 24 -1.05 18.56 20.98
C ALA A 24 -1.14 17.04 20.74
N VAL A 25 -1.61 16.28 21.74
CA VAL A 25 -1.85 14.84 21.61
C VAL A 25 -2.87 14.56 20.51
N ALA A 26 -4.01 15.26 20.48
CA ALA A 26 -5.02 15.06 19.42
C ALA A 26 -4.48 15.34 18.00
N ARG A 27 -3.63 16.36 17.83
CA ARG A 27 -2.97 16.63 16.54
C ARG A 27 -1.97 15.54 16.18
N GLN A 28 -1.22 15.03 17.15
CA GLN A 28 -0.26 13.95 16.95
C GLN A 28 -0.97 12.66 16.52
N THR A 29 -2.03 12.27 17.25
CA THR A 29 -2.86 11.11 16.89
C THR A 29 -3.45 11.26 15.49
N ARG A 30 -3.95 12.45 15.13
CA ARG A 30 -4.48 12.69 13.78
C ARG A 30 -3.42 12.49 12.69
N ARG A 31 -2.20 12.99 12.90
CA ARG A 31 -1.08 12.78 11.96
C ARG A 31 -0.70 11.31 11.83
N GLU A 32 -0.69 10.57 12.93
CA GLU A 32 -0.41 9.13 12.92
C GLU A 32 -1.48 8.36 12.15
N VAL A 33 -2.76 8.67 12.36
CA VAL A 33 -3.88 8.09 11.61
C VAL A 33 -3.77 8.42 10.12
N GLU A 34 -3.48 9.67 9.76
CA GLU A 34 -3.28 10.08 8.36
C GLU A 34 -2.10 9.31 7.72
N GLN A 35 -0.98 9.16 8.42
CA GLN A 35 0.17 8.39 7.92
C GLN A 35 -0.13 6.89 7.77
N ILE A 36 -0.89 6.30 8.70
CA ILE A 36 -1.33 4.91 8.59
C ILE A 36 -2.26 4.77 7.38
N GLY A 37 -3.22 5.68 7.21
CA GLY A 37 -4.11 5.71 6.06
C GLY A 37 -3.35 5.72 4.74
N SER A 38 -2.39 6.65 4.58
CA SER A 38 -1.55 6.71 3.38
C SER A 38 -0.74 5.43 3.14
N ARG A 39 -0.19 4.81 4.19
CA ARG A 39 0.51 3.53 4.05
C ARG A 39 -0.43 2.41 3.60
N VAL A 40 -1.63 2.34 4.17
CA VAL A 40 -2.64 1.34 3.79
C VAL A 40 -3.06 1.51 2.33
N GLU A 41 -3.24 2.75 1.85
CA GLU A 41 -3.57 3.02 0.44
C GLU A 41 -2.46 2.55 -0.52
N ILE A 42 -1.20 2.78 -0.16
CA ILE A 42 -0.03 2.31 -0.94
C ILE A 42 -0.01 0.78 -0.99
N GLU A 43 -0.14 0.12 0.16
CA GLU A 43 -0.13 -1.34 0.25
C GLU A 43 -1.32 -1.98 -0.48
N ALA A 44 -2.51 -1.40 -0.38
CA ALA A 44 -3.69 -1.86 -1.10
C ALA A 44 -3.51 -1.75 -2.62
N THR A 45 -2.90 -0.65 -3.08
CA THR A 45 -2.60 -0.46 -4.51
C THR A 45 -1.56 -1.47 -4.99
N ALA A 46 -0.51 -1.71 -4.20
CA ALA A 46 0.50 -2.72 -4.50
C ALA A 46 -0.12 -4.12 -4.57
N GLU A 47 -1.00 -4.46 -3.64
CA GLU A 47 -1.68 -5.76 -3.61
C GLU A 47 -2.61 -5.96 -4.80
N GLN A 48 -3.38 -4.93 -5.18
CA GLN A 48 -4.19 -4.98 -6.41
C GLN A 48 -3.32 -5.20 -7.65
N GLY A 49 -2.16 -4.55 -7.72
CA GLY A 49 -1.16 -4.77 -8.78
C GLY A 49 -0.64 -6.21 -8.80
N ARG A 50 -0.30 -6.79 -7.64
CA ARG A 50 0.12 -8.19 -7.50
C ARG A 50 -0.97 -9.16 -7.94
N ALA A 51 -2.22 -8.94 -7.54
CA ALA A 51 -3.35 -9.76 -7.93
C ALA A 51 -3.59 -9.70 -9.45
N PHE A 52 -3.56 -8.51 -10.04
CA PHE A 52 -3.70 -8.31 -11.48
C PHE A 52 -2.62 -9.05 -12.28
N LEU A 53 -1.35 -8.88 -11.89
CA LEU A 53 -0.24 -9.54 -12.56
C LEU A 53 -0.26 -11.06 -12.36
N THR A 54 -0.76 -11.54 -11.22
CA THR A 54 -0.98 -12.97 -10.99
C THR A 54 -2.02 -13.52 -11.96
N ALA A 55 -3.16 -12.84 -12.13
CA ALA A 55 -4.18 -13.25 -13.11
C ALA A 55 -3.63 -13.29 -14.55
N MET A 56 -2.81 -12.31 -14.92
CA MET A 56 -2.12 -12.31 -16.22
C MET A 56 -1.14 -13.50 -16.35
N ALA A 57 -0.34 -13.77 -15.31
CA ALA A 57 0.61 -14.88 -15.32
C ALA A 57 -0.11 -16.23 -15.48
N LEU A 58 -1.23 -16.43 -14.79
CA LEU A 58 -2.07 -17.62 -14.93
C LEU A 58 -2.65 -17.76 -16.34
N THR A 59 -3.12 -16.65 -16.92
CA THR A 59 -3.61 -16.63 -18.31
C THR A 59 -2.51 -17.02 -19.31
N ASN A 60 -1.30 -16.52 -19.10
CA ASN A 60 -0.15 -16.86 -19.93
C ASN A 60 0.27 -18.33 -19.76
N VAL A 61 0.29 -18.86 -18.53
CA VAL A 61 0.56 -20.28 -18.27
C VAL A 61 -0.45 -21.17 -18.99
N ALA A 62 -1.75 -20.88 -18.87
CA ALA A 62 -2.79 -21.63 -19.57
C ALA A 62 -2.60 -21.60 -21.10
N THR A 63 -2.23 -20.45 -21.64
CA THR A 63 -1.90 -20.29 -23.07
C THR A 63 -0.71 -21.16 -23.48
N LEU A 64 0.38 -21.15 -22.69
CA LEU A 64 1.57 -21.96 -22.96
C LEU A 64 1.28 -23.47 -22.86
N VAL A 65 0.46 -23.90 -21.90
CA VAL A 65 0.02 -25.30 -21.77
C VAL A 65 -0.76 -25.72 -23.02
N ALA A 66 -1.74 -24.94 -23.46
CA ALA A 66 -2.51 -25.26 -24.67
C ALA A 66 -1.62 -25.34 -25.93
N GLN A 67 -0.60 -24.47 -26.03
CA GLN A 67 0.40 -24.54 -27.10
C GLN A 67 1.25 -25.82 -27.01
N ALA A 68 1.72 -26.16 -25.81
CA ALA A 68 2.50 -27.37 -25.58
C ALA A 68 1.71 -28.62 -25.97
N GLU A 69 0.43 -28.71 -25.58
CA GLU A 69 -0.45 -29.81 -25.97
C GLU A 69 -0.59 -29.92 -27.50
N ALA A 70 -0.70 -28.80 -28.22
CA ALA A 70 -0.75 -28.80 -29.67
C ALA A 70 0.58 -29.28 -30.29
N HIS A 71 1.72 -28.86 -29.74
CA HIS A 71 3.04 -29.29 -30.22
C HIS A 71 3.34 -30.76 -29.92
N MET A 72 2.91 -31.27 -28.76
CA MET A 72 3.08 -32.68 -28.39
C MET A 72 2.36 -33.64 -29.34
N LYS A 73 1.29 -33.20 -30.01
CA LYS A 73 0.62 -33.98 -31.08
C LYS A 73 1.50 -34.16 -32.31
N ILE A 74 2.44 -33.25 -32.57
CA ILE A 74 3.35 -33.26 -33.73
C ILE A 74 4.68 -33.93 -33.35
N ALA A 75 5.22 -33.60 -32.18
CA ALA A 75 6.53 -34.05 -31.70
C ALA A 75 6.47 -34.47 -30.22
N PRO A 76 5.97 -35.69 -29.91
CA PRO A 76 5.76 -36.13 -28.53
C PRO A 76 7.05 -36.27 -27.72
N GLY A 77 8.19 -36.51 -28.38
CA GLY A 77 9.50 -36.56 -27.71
C GLY A 77 9.95 -35.24 -27.07
N GLY A 78 9.26 -34.13 -27.35
CA GLY A 78 9.56 -32.81 -26.81
C GLY A 78 8.91 -32.47 -25.47
N ALA A 79 8.08 -33.36 -24.90
CA ALA A 79 7.25 -33.06 -23.72
C ALA A 79 8.01 -32.42 -22.55
N GLN A 80 9.15 -33.01 -22.17
CA GLN A 80 9.98 -32.52 -21.07
C GLN A 80 10.47 -31.08 -21.29
N PHE A 81 10.73 -30.67 -22.54
CA PHE A 81 11.17 -29.32 -22.84
C PHE A 81 10.03 -28.32 -22.62
N TYR A 82 8.82 -28.63 -23.09
CA TYR A 82 7.65 -27.77 -22.89
C TYR A 82 7.32 -27.61 -21.40
N GLU A 83 7.31 -28.70 -20.65
CA GLU A 83 7.09 -28.67 -19.19
C GLU A 83 8.12 -27.79 -18.49
N SER A 84 9.40 -27.96 -18.82
CA SER A 84 10.49 -27.17 -18.21
C SER A 84 10.36 -25.67 -18.50
N ILE A 85 9.94 -25.30 -19.71
CA ILE A 85 9.75 -23.90 -20.13
C ILE A 85 8.56 -23.29 -19.36
N ILE A 86 7.43 -23.99 -19.31
CA ILE A 86 6.23 -23.52 -18.61
C ILE A 86 6.49 -23.37 -17.12
N ALA A 87 7.12 -24.35 -16.49
CA ALA A 87 7.45 -24.31 -15.07
C ALA A 87 8.40 -23.15 -14.76
N SER A 88 9.44 -22.96 -15.57
CA SER A 88 10.40 -21.87 -15.41
C SER A 88 9.73 -20.50 -15.56
N TYR A 89 8.82 -20.35 -16.52
CA TYR A 89 8.03 -19.13 -16.68
C TYR A 89 7.19 -18.85 -15.43
N ALA A 90 6.43 -19.84 -14.94
CA ALA A 90 5.56 -19.68 -13.78
C ALA A 90 6.33 -19.29 -12.51
N ILE A 91 7.47 -19.94 -12.25
CA ILE A 91 8.34 -19.64 -11.10
C ILE A 91 8.90 -18.22 -11.21
N ASN A 92 9.40 -17.83 -12.38
CA ASN A 92 9.97 -16.50 -12.58
C ASN A 92 8.90 -15.40 -12.52
N ALA A 93 7.70 -15.65 -13.04
CA ALA A 93 6.57 -14.74 -12.91
C ALA A 93 6.19 -14.55 -11.44
N GLY A 94 6.03 -15.63 -10.68
CA GLY A 94 5.74 -15.58 -9.24
C GLY A 94 6.79 -14.81 -8.44
N ARG A 95 8.09 -15.06 -8.71
CA ARG A 95 9.19 -14.29 -8.07
C ARG A 95 9.13 -12.80 -8.40
N ARG A 96 8.88 -12.43 -9.66
CA ARG A 96 8.79 -11.02 -10.07
C ARG A 96 7.63 -10.31 -9.38
N ILE A 97 6.48 -10.98 -9.26
CA ILE A 97 5.28 -10.44 -8.61
C ILE A 97 5.51 -10.27 -7.10
N GLY A 98 6.14 -11.25 -6.44
CA GLY A 98 6.45 -11.18 -5.02
C GLY A 98 7.50 -10.12 -4.64
N ASN A 99 8.24 -9.60 -5.62
CA ASN A 99 9.26 -8.57 -5.44
C ASN A 99 8.79 -7.15 -5.79
N LEU A 100 7.50 -6.96 -6.08
CA LEU A 100 6.88 -5.64 -6.24
C LEU A 100 6.67 -4.97 -4.89
#